data_AF-A0A0V8ENM5-F1
#
_entry.id   AF-A0A0V8ENM5-F1
#
_cell.length_a   1.000
_cell.length_b   1.000
_cell.length_c   1.000
_cell.angle_alpha   90.00
_cell.angle_beta   90.00
_cell.angle_gamma   90.00
#
_symmetry.space_group_name_H-M   'P 1'
#
loop_
_entity.id
_entity.type
_entity.pdbx_description
1 polymer ?
#
loop_
_entity_poly.entity_id
_entity_poly.type
_entity_poly.pdbx_seq_one_letter_code
_entity_poly.pdbx_strand_id
1 'polypeptide(L)'
;MMNPAEILSATIHHGQEKIKRPFLEKAVLGFIGGAMISFGYLLYIRVVASVAEELGSLASLIGASVFPIGLIVILLGGGELITSNMTAVSTSLFAKKVSLSDLLKNWLIITLFNVIGAIFVAFVFGHLVGLTGTGDYKTELLRLASSKD
;
A
#
# COMPACT_ATOMS: atom_id res chain seq x y z
N MET A 1 11.58 -6.07 -23.72
CA MET A 1 11.87 -5.40 -22.43
C MET A 1 12.31 -3.99 -22.72
N MET A 2 11.85 -3.02 -21.93
CA MET A 2 12.32 -1.64 -22.05
C MET A 2 13.75 -1.52 -21.53
N ASN A 3 14.58 -0.72 -22.18
CA ASN A 3 15.90 -0.37 -21.70
C ASN A 3 15.82 0.70 -20.59
N PRO A 4 16.90 0.95 -19.82
CA PRO A 4 16.87 1.93 -18.72
C PRO A 4 16.43 3.34 -19.11
N ALA A 5 16.80 3.82 -20.30
CA ALA A 5 16.40 5.16 -20.77
C ALA A 5 14.90 5.23 -21.12
N GLU A 6 14.36 4.15 -21.68
CA GLU A 6 12.93 4.01 -21.94
C GLU A 6 12.14 3.95 -20.62
N ILE A 7 12.62 3.19 -19.62
CA ILE A 7 11.99 3.10 -18.28
C ILE A 7 11.97 4.47 -17.61
N LEU A 8 13.09 5.20 -17.66
CA LEU A 8 13.18 6.54 -17.11
C LEU A 8 12.17 7.48 -17.77
N SER A 9 12.10 7.47 -19.09
CA SER A 9 11.19 8.32 -19.87
C SER A 9 9.72 8.02 -19.54
N ALA A 10 9.36 6.73 -19.45
CA ALA A 10 8.02 6.32 -19.05
C ALA A 10 7.70 6.73 -17.61
N THR A 11 8.64 6.55 -16.67
CA THR A 11 8.47 6.95 -15.27
C THR A 11 8.22 8.46 -15.14
N ILE A 12 8.99 9.28 -15.89
CA ILE A 12 8.79 10.73 -15.94
C ILE A 12 7.41 11.09 -16.48
N HIS A 13 6.94 10.41 -17.52
CA HIS A 13 5.61 10.62 -18.09
C HIS A 13 4.51 10.24 -17.08
N HIS A 14 4.61 9.07 -16.44
CA HIS A 14 3.67 8.64 -15.41
C HIS A 14 3.60 9.61 -14.23
N GLY A 15 4.74 10.13 -13.77
CA GLY A 15 4.76 11.12 -12.69
C GLY A 15 4.05 12.43 -13.05
N GLN A 16 4.13 12.88 -14.30
CA GLN A 16 3.36 14.06 -14.78
C GLN A 16 1.85 13.78 -14.79
N GLU A 17 1.43 12.62 -15.31
CA GLU A 17 0.00 12.26 -15.37
C GLU A 17 -0.62 12.15 -13.97
N LYS A 18 0.13 11.59 -13.02
CA LYS A 18 -0.29 11.52 -11.60
C LYS A 18 -0.52 12.90 -10.98
N ILE A 19 0.25 13.91 -11.38
CA ILE A 19 0.05 15.30 -10.92
C ILE A 19 -1.21 15.91 -11.54
N LYS A 20 -1.49 15.65 -12.81
CA LYS A 20 -2.65 16.22 -13.53
C LYS A 20 -4.00 15.70 -13.03
N ARG A 21 -4.04 14.53 -12.39
CA ARG A 21 -5.28 13.96 -11.86
C ARG A 21 -6.02 14.95 -10.93
N PRO A 22 -7.34 15.10 -11.08
CA PRO A 22 -8.15 15.92 -10.19
C PRO A 22 -8.10 15.38 -8.76
N PHE A 23 -8.41 16.26 -7.79
CA PHE A 23 -8.36 15.91 -6.37
C PHE A 23 -9.21 14.67 -6.03
N LEU A 24 -10.44 14.60 -6.54
CA LEU A 24 -11.35 13.48 -6.26
C LEU A 24 -10.79 12.14 -6.74
N GLU A 25 -10.17 12.11 -7.92
CA GLU A 25 -9.54 10.90 -8.45
C GLU A 25 -8.36 10.48 -7.56
N LYS A 26 -7.49 11.41 -7.17
CA LYS A 26 -6.39 11.15 -6.22
C LYS A 26 -6.90 10.61 -4.88
N ALA A 27 -7.99 11.18 -4.38
CA ALA A 27 -8.60 10.79 -3.12
C ALA A 27 -9.14 9.36 -3.17
N VAL A 28 -9.93 9.02 -4.18
CA VAL A 28 -10.54 7.68 -4.34
C VAL A 28 -9.46 6.64 -4.60
N LEU A 29 -8.53 6.90 -5.52
CA LEU A 29 -7.46 5.95 -5.84
C LEU A 29 -6.48 5.78 -4.68
N GLY A 30 -6.21 6.84 -3.92
CA GLY A 30 -5.42 6.79 -2.69
C GLY A 30 -6.11 5.98 -1.59
N PHE A 31 -7.42 6.16 -1.41
CA PHE A 31 -8.20 5.37 -0.45
C PHE A 31 -8.16 3.88 -0.79
N ILE A 32 -8.42 3.54 -2.05
CA ILE A 32 -8.35 2.16 -2.54
C ILE A 32 -6.94 1.60 -2.37
N GLY A 33 -5.90 2.37 -2.71
CA GLY A 33 -4.51 1.96 -2.54
C GLY A 33 -4.19 1.58 -1.10
N GLY A 34 -4.57 2.42 -0.14
CA GLY A 34 -4.38 2.15 1.29
C GLY A 34 -5.14 0.92 1.77
N ALA A 35 -6.43 0.83 1.41
CA ALA A 35 -7.27 -0.29 1.80
C ALA A 35 -6.72 -1.63 1.30
N MET A 36 -6.29 -1.71 0.04
CA MET A 36 -5.80 -2.96 -0.53
C MET A 36 -4.47 -3.43 0.07
N ILE A 37 -3.58 -2.50 0.43
CA ILE A 37 -2.35 -2.86 1.17
C ILE A 37 -2.70 -3.37 2.58
N SER A 38 -3.66 -2.74 3.25
CA SER A 38 -4.15 -3.23 4.54
C SER A 38 -4.83 -4.59 4.44
N PHE A 39 -5.55 -4.88 3.36
CA PHE A 39 -6.08 -6.23 3.11
C PHE A 39 -4.97 -7.27 2.91
N GLY A 40 -3.90 -6.93 2.19
CA GLY A 40 -2.72 -7.79 2.07
C GLY A 40 -2.12 -8.12 3.44
N TYR A 41 -2.04 -7.12 4.33
CA TYR A 41 -1.53 -7.32 5.69
C TYR A 41 -2.50 -8.11 6.59
N LEU A 42 -3.81 -7.88 6.45
CA LEU A 42 -4.82 -8.68 7.13
C LEU A 42 -4.73 -10.15 6.72
N LEU A 43 -4.54 -10.43 5.43
CA LEU A 43 -4.34 -11.78 4.92
C LEU A 43 -3.06 -12.42 5.50
N TYR A 44 -1.95 -11.65 5.57
CA TYR A 44 -0.73 -12.10 6.25
C TYR A 44 -1.01 -12.57 7.67
N ILE A 45 -1.67 -11.73 8.50
CA ILE A 45 -1.98 -12.05 9.90
C ILE A 45 -2.82 -13.33 9.99
N ARG A 46 -3.85 -13.43 9.14
CA ARG A 46 -4.76 -14.59 9.13
C ARG A 46 -4.04 -15.87 8.76
N VAL A 47 -3.15 -15.84 7.77
CA VAL A 47 -2.39 -17.01 7.35
C VAL A 47 -1.39 -17.42 8.41
N VAL A 48 -0.57 -16.49 8.92
CA VAL A 48 0.45 -16.79 9.92
C VAL A 48 -0.18 -17.37 11.18
N ALA A 49 -1.20 -16.70 11.74
CA ALA A 49 -1.86 -17.16 12.96
C ALA A 49 -2.51 -18.55 12.79
N SER A 50 -2.93 -18.93 11.58
CA SER A 50 -3.58 -20.24 11.35
C SER A 50 -2.60 -21.40 11.20
N VAL A 51 -1.31 -21.13 10.93
CA VAL A 51 -0.31 -22.18 10.65
C VAL A 51 0.94 -22.08 11.52
N ALA A 52 0.99 -21.12 12.45
CA ALA A 52 2.17 -20.83 13.28
C ALA A 52 2.55 -22.00 14.21
N GLU A 53 1.58 -22.70 14.79
CA GLU A 53 1.84 -23.81 15.72
C GLU A 53 2.55 -24.99 15.04
N GLU A 54 2.17 -25.31 13.80
CA GLU A 54 2.69 -26.45 13.07
C GLU A 54 4.01 -26.14 12.34
N LEU A 55 4.16 -24.90 11.83
CA LEU A 55 5.20 -24.55 10.86
C LEU A 55 6.27 -23.58 11.41
N GLY A 56 6.08 -23.01 12.59
CA GLY A 56 7.04 -22.10 13.22
C GLY A 56 7.46 -20.96 12.29
N SER A 57 8.76 -20.81 12.02
CA SER A 57 9.32 -19.74 11.17
C SER A 57 8.84 -19.81 9.70
N LEU A 58 8.44 -20.97 9.21
CA LEU A 58 7.94 -21.14 7.85
C LEU A 58 6.56 -20.46 7.67
N ALA A 59 5.77 -20.32 8.74
CA ALA A 59 4.50 -19.59 8.72
C ALA A 59 4.67 -18.15 8.22
N SER A 60 5.75 -17.47 8.64
CA SER A 60 6.05 -16.10 8.21
C SER A 60 6.39 -16.02 6.72
N LEU A 61 7.05 -17.04 6.16
CA LEU A 61 7.33 -17.12 4.72
C LEU A 61 6.03 -17.30 3.92
N ILE A 62 5.12 -18.15 4.39
CA ILE A 62 3.82 -18.38 3.75
C ILE A 62 2.96 -17.12 3.84
N GLY A 63 2.92 -16.45 5.00
CA GLY A 63 2.26 -15.16 5.14
C GLY A 63 2.84 -14.11 4.19
N ALA A 64 4.17 -14.02 4.09
CA ALA A 64 4.84 -13.07 3.23
C ALA A 64 4.60 -13.33 1.73
N SER A 65 4.36 -14.59 1.34
CA SER A 65 4.08 -14.94 -0.06
C SER A 65 2.68 -14.53 -0.53
N VAL A 66 1.70 -14.43 0.39
CA VAL A 66 0.32 -14.01 0.08
C VAL A 66 0.11 -12.50 0.20
N PHE A 67 0.96 -11.78 0.96
CA PHE A 67 0.89 -10.33 1.10
C PHE A 67 0.87 -9.55 -0.23
N PRO A 68 1.66 -9.90 -1.27
CA PRO A 68 1.69 -9.20 -2.56
C PRO A 68 0.37 -9.16 -3.31
N ILE A 69 -0.62 -9.99 -2.95
CA ILE A 69 -1.94 -9.98 -3.60
C ILE A 69 -2.58 -8.59 -3.51
N GLY A 70 -2.45 -7.91 -2.35
CA GLY A 70 -2.93 -6.53 -2.20
C GLY A 70 -2.27 -5.57 -3.20
N LEU A 71 -0.96 -5.72 -3.41
CA LEU A 71 -0.20 -4.92 -4.39
C LEU A 71 -0.60 -5.25 -5.84
N ILE A 72 -0.80 -6.52 -6.17
CA ILE A 72 -1.22 -6.94 -7.52
C ILE A 72 -2.58 -6.33 -7.87
N VAL A 73 -3.55 -6.41 -6.96
CA VAL A 73 -4.90 -5.89 -7.20
C VAL A 73 -4.87 -4.38 -7.46
N ILE A 74 -4.09 -3.60 -6.72
CA ILE A 74 -4.01 -2.15 -6.99
C ILE A 74 -3.30 -1.84 -8.30
N LEU A 75 -2.28 -2.62 -8.69
CA LEU A 75 -1.58 -2.43 -9.96
C LEU A 75 -2.53 -2.66 -11.14
N LEU A 76 -3.39 -3.68 -11.03
CA LEU A 76 -4.44 -3.95 -12.02
C LEU A 76 -5.58 -2.93 -11.98
N GLY A 77 -5.98 -2.49 -10.78
CA GLY A 77 -7.06 -1.52 -10.55
C GLY A 77 -6.67 -0.05 -10.75
N GLY A 78 -5.40 0.25 -11.03
CA GLY A 78 -4.90 1.61 -11.21
C GLY A 78 -4.86 2.45 -9.93
N GLY A 79 -4.82 1.80 -8.75
CA GLY A 79 -4.76 2.46 -7.44
C GLY A 79 -3.50 3.33 -7.27
N GLU A 80 -3.57 4.30 -6.36
CA GLU A 80 -2.47 5.21 -6.07
C GLU A 80 -1.84 4.90 -4.72
N LEU A 81 -0.52 4.67 -4.71
CA LEU A 81 0.26 4.56 -3.49
C LEU A 81 1.28 5.67 -3.38
N ILE A 82 1.46 6.16 -2.16
CA ILE A 82 2.51 7.12 -1.85
C ILE A 82 3.89 6.60 -2.26
N THR A 83 4.21 5.34 -1.98
CA THR A 83 5.50 4.74 -2.32
C THR A 83 5.77 4.75 -3.83
N SER A 84 4.75 4.48 -4.64
CA SER A 84 4.86 4.56 -6.11
C SER A 84 5.05 6.00 -6.58
N ASN A 85 4.42 6.97 -5.91
CA ASN A 85 4.50 8.38 -6.27
C ASN A 85 5.79 9.02 -5.77
N MET A 86 6.38 8.51 -4.69
CA MET A 86 7.72 8.88 -4.24
C MET A 86 8.76 8.60 -5.32
N THR A 87 8.59 7.52 -6.09
CA THR A 87 9.42 7.25 -7.27
C THR A 87 9.00 8.13 -8.44
N ALA A 88 7.79 7.94 -8.98
CA ALA A 88 7.40 8.53 -10.26
C ALA A 88 7.42 10.06 -10.26
N VAL A 89 6.86 10.70 -9.23
CA VAL A 89 6.75 12.17 -9.16
C VAL A 89 8.11 12.82 -8.86
N SER A 90 8.95 12.19 -8.03
CA SER A 90 10.33 12.68 -7.79
C SER A 90 11.16 12.62 -9.06
N THR A 91 11.06 11.54 -9.83
CA THR A 91 11.76 11.45 -11.11
C THR A 91 11.31 12.55 -12.07
N SER A 92 10.00 12.85 -12.13
CA SER A 92 9.49 14.01 -12.90
C SER A 92 10.00 15.35 -12.37
N LEU A 93 10.16 15.51 -11.05
CA LEU A 93 10.74 16.72 -10.45
C LEU A 93 12.20 16.89 -10.86
N PHE A 94 13.02 15.84 -10.77
CA PHE A 94 14.42 15.87 -11.20
C PHE A 94 14.57 16.14 -12.70
N ALA A 95 13.62 15.66 -13.50
CA ALA A 95 13.51 15.99 -14.93
C ALA A 95 12.96 17.41 -15.21
N LYS A 96 12.70 18.22 -14.17
CA LYS A 96 12.12 19.57 -14.24
C LYS A 96 10.77 19.62 -14.97
N LYS A 97 9.96 18.56 -14.85
CA LYS A 97 8.65 18.43 -15.49
C LYS A 97 7.47 18.75 -14.57
N VAL A 98 7.70 18.79 -13.26
CA VAL A 98 6.73 19.18 -12.23
C VAL A 98 7.43 20.07 -11.21
N SER A 99 6.67 20.88 -10.47
CA SER A 99 7.24 21.72 -9.41
C SER A 99 7.38 20.95 -8.09
N LEU A 100 8.22 21.46 -7.18
CA LEU A 100 8.32 20.92 -5.82
C LEU A 100 6.98 21.03 -5.07
N SER A 101 6.20 22.08 -5.35
CA SER A 101 4.86 22.24 -4.77
C SER A 101 3.90 21.13 -5.22
N ASP A 102 3.95 20.76 -6.51
CA ASP A 102 3.12 19.68 -7.05
C ASP A 102 3.47 18.35 -6.39
N LEU A 103 4.75 18.07 -6.20
CA LEU A 103 5.25 16.88 -5.52
C LEU A 103 4.71 16.82 -4.08
N LEU A 104 4.94 17.87 -3.29
CA LEU A 104 4.53 17.88 -1.88
C LEU A 104 3.00 17.77 -1.72
N LYS A 105 2.24 18.48 -2.55
CA LYS A 105 0.76 18.37 -2.55
C LYS A 105 0.30 16.97 -2.91
N ASN A 106 0.87 16.36 -3.95
CA ASN A 106 0.54 15.00 -4.33
C ASN A 106 0.85 14.01 -3.20
N TRP A 107 2.05 14.08 -2.64
CA TRP A 107 2.46 13.20 -1.56
C TRP A 107 1.55 13.32 -0.35
N LEU A 108 1.22 14.54 0.07
CA LEU A 108 0.34 14.76 1.21
C LEU A 108 -1.06 14.17 0.97
N ILE A 109 -1.66 14.46 -0.20
CA ILE A 109 -2.99 13.97 -0.54
C ILE A 109 -3.01 12.44 -0.57
N ILE A 110 -2.10 11.81 -1.32
CA ILE A 110 -2.10 10.36 -1.49
C ILE A 110 -1.77 9.65 -0.17
N THR A 111 -0.85 10.19 0.63
CA THR A 111 -0.55 9.65 1.97
C THR A 111 -1.78 9.71 2.86
N LEU A 112 -2.46 10.86 2.91
CA LEU A 112 -3.66 11.04 3.72
C LEU A 112 -4.73 10.00 3.36
N PHE A 113 -5.04 9.85 2.07
CA PHE A 113 -6.06 8.89 1.64
C PHE A 113 -5.60 7.43 1.75
N ASN A 114 -4.31 7.11 1.57
CA ASN A 114 -3.77 5.79 1.88
C ASN A 114 -3.98 5.46 3.38
N VAL A 115 -3.71 6.40 4.28
CA VAL A 115 -3.93 6.22 5.73
C VAL A 115 -5.43 6.06 6.04
N ILE A 116 -6.30 6.87 5.45
CA ILE A 116 -7.76 6.74 5.63
C ILE A 116 -8.24 5.35 5.16
N GLY A 117 -7.77 4.88 4.01
CA GLY A 117 -8.08 3.53 3.51
C GLY A 117 -7.58 2.43 4.44
N ALA A 118 -6.39 2.59 5.00
CA ALA A 118 -5.83 1.64 5.95
C ALA A 118 -6.63 1.59 7.27
N ILE A 119 -6.99 2.76 7.82
CA ILE A 119 -7.84 2.88 9.01
C ILE A 119 -9.21 2.28 8.75
N PHE A 120 -9.80 2.51 7.57
CA PHE A 120 -11.07 1.91 7.19
C PHE A 120 -11.01 0.39 7.26
N VAL A 121 -9.98 -0.25 6.70
CA VAL A 121 -9.83 -1.71 6.76
C VAL A 121 -9.60 -2.19 8.19
N ALA A 122 -8.73 -1.53 8.94
CA ALA A 122 -8.46 -1.88 10.34
C ALA A 122 -9.73 -1.79 11.21
N PHE A 123 -10.55 -0.76 11.01
CA PHE A 123 -11.79 -0.56 11.76
C PHE A 123 -12.89 -1.52 11.31
N VAL A 124 -13.21 -1.57 10.01
CA VAL A 124 -14.33 -2.39 9.52
C VAL A 124 -14.01 -3.87 9.65
N PHE A 125 -12.86 -4.32 9.17
CA PHE A 125 -12.54 -5.75 9.11
C PHE A 125 -11.87 -6.25 10.38
N GLY A 126 -10.97 -5.44 10.95
CA GLY A 126 -10.30 -5.79 12.20
C GLY A 126 -11.23 -5.69 13.41
N HIS A 127 -11.92 -4.56 13.58
CA HIS A 127 -12.73 -4.28 14.76
C HIS A 127 -14.21 -4.69 14.61
N LEU A 128 -14.94 -4.22 13.61
CA LEU A 128 -16.39 -4.49 13.49
C LEU A 128 -16.69 -5.95 13.12
N VAL A 129 -16.01 -6.48 12.09
CA VAL A 129 -16.13 -7.90 11.70
C VAL A 129 -15.36 -8.81 12.66
N GLY A 130 -14.35 -8.28 13.35
CA GLY A 130 -13.59 -9.00 14.37
C GLY A 130 -12.53 -9.96 13.83
N LEU A 131 -12.08 -9.81 12.59
CA LEU A 131 -11.14 -10.75 11.95
C LEU A 131 -9.78 -10.86 12.65
N THR A 132 -9.42 -9.85 13.45
CA THR A 132 -8.21 -9.80 14.28
C THR A 132 -8.53 -9.50 15.75
N GLY A 133 -9.80 -9.57 16.15
CA GLY A 133 -10.27 -9.14 17.47
C GLY A 133 -10.16 -10.19 18.58
N THR A 134 -9.94 -11.47 18.23
CA THR A 134 -10.01 -12.61 19.17
C THR A 134 -8.98 -13.69 18.86
N GLY A 135 -8.63 -14.48 19.87
CA GLY A 135 -7.79 -15.68 19.73
C GLY A 135 -6.40 -15.41 19.16
N ASP A 136 -5.86 -16.39 18.43
CA ASP A 136 -4.50 -16.36 17.89
C ASP A 136 -4.27 -15.20 16.91
N TYR A 137 -5.32 -14.78 16.20
CA TYR A 137 -5.27 -13.63 15.30
C TYR A 137 -4.98 -12.31 16.02
N LYS A 138 -5.52 -12.13 17.23
CA LYS A 138 -5.24 -10.96 18.06
C LYS A 138 -3.83 -11.03 18.62
N THR A 139 -3.42 -12.19 19.10
CA THR A 139 -2.06 -12.41 19.62
C THR A 139 -1.02 -12.11 18.56
N GLU A 140 -1.22 -12.60 17.33
CA GLU A 140 -0.32 -12.34 16.21
C GLU A 140 -0.31 -10.86 15.81
N LEU A 141 -1.49 -10.22 15.73
CA LEU A 141 -1.58 -8.77 15.48
C LEU A 141 -0.76 -7.97 16.51
N LEU A 142 -0.93 -8.26 17.80
CA LEU A 142 -0.22 -7.56 18.88
C LEU A 142 1.28 -7.84 18.82
N ARG A 143 1.69 -9.09 18.57
CA ARG A 143 3.10 -9.47 18.41
C ARG A 143 3.77 -8.65 17.29
N LEU A 144 3.10 -8.51 16.15
CA LEU A 144 3.60 -7.75 15.00
C LEU A 144 3.62 -6.23 15.25
N ALA A 145 2.67 -5.72 16.02
CA ALA A 145 2.63 -4.31 16.40
C ALA A 145 3.80 -3.99 17.34
N SER A 146 4.00 -4.79 18.40
CA SER A 146 5.06 -4.60 19.38
C SER A 146 6.46 -4.86 18.83
N SER A 147 6.61 -5.55 17.70
CA SER A 147 7.93 -5.75 17.07
C SER A 147 8.40 -4.55 16.24
N LYS A 148 7.62 -3.47 16.16
CA LYS A 148 7.90 -2.28 15.34
C LYS A 148 8.31 -1.04 16.16
N ASP A 149 8.28 -1.17 17.49
CA ASP A 149 8.78 -0.18 18.46
C ASP A 149 10.25 -0.45 18.80
#